data_AF-A0A2T4GGD1-F1
#
_entry.id   AF-A0A2T4GGD1-F1
#
_cell.length_a   1.000
_cell.length_b   1.000
_cell.length_c   1.000
_cell.angle_alpha   90.00
_cell.angle_beta   90.00
_cell.angle_gamma   90.00
#
_symmetry.space_group_name_H-M   'P 1'
#
loop_
_entity.id
_entity.type
_entity.pdbx_description
1 polymer ?
#
loop_
_entity_poly.entity_id
_entity_poly.type
_entity_poly.pdbx_seq_one_letter_code
_entity_poly.pdbx_strand_id
1 'polypeptide(L)'
;KRTAQDLVKEIAKERGYLGEEQLARIGEINPELRREVEEALLRKNEMIGSAVLTLARNLYTSNARFVFELLQNADDNDYSTAVSQGQDPYVSFKVHPDKVTIECNENSFTHENLKAICAIGKSS
;
A
#
# COMPACT_ATOMS: atom_id res chain seq x y z
N LYS A 1 18.80 7.55 11.97
CA LYS A 1 17.55 7.92 11.26
C LYS A 1 17.04 6.66 10.57
N ARG A 2 15.83 6.17 10.89
CA ARG A 2 15.18 5.12 10.08
C ARG A 2 14.76 5.73 8.75
N THR A 3 14.95 4.99 7.66
CA THR A 3 14.52 5.42 6.33
C THR A 3 13.12 4.89 6.04
N ALA A 4 12.41 5.51 5.07
CA ALA A 4 11.15 4.97 4.57
C ALA A 4 11.29 3.51 4.08
N GLN A 5 12.46 3.15 3.55
CA GLN A 5 12.76 1.78 3.13
C GLN A 5 12.78 0.78 4.30
N ASP A 6 13.27 1.19 5.47
CA ASP A 6 13.30 0.32 6.65
C ASP A 6 11.88 0.01 7.15
N LEU A 7 11.00 1.02 7.10
CA LEU A 7 9.58 0.88 7.49
C LEU A 7 8.84 -0.07 6.54
N VAL A 8 9.05 0.07 5.23
CA VAL A 8 8.47 -0.84 4.22
C VAL A 8 8.94 -2.28 4.44
N LYS A 9 10.22 -2.50 4.73
CA LYS A 9 10.77 -3.84 5.04
C LYS A 9 10.14 -4.44 6.30
N GLU A 10 9.91 -3.63 7.33
CA GLU A 10 9.24 -4.06 8.57
C GLU A 10 7.80 -4.50 8.30
N ILE A 11 7.02 -3.67 7.60
CA ILE A 11 5.63 -3.98 7.23
C ILE A 11 5.57 -5.23 6.36
N ALA A 12 6.47 -5.37 5.38
CA ALA A 12 6.55 -6.57 4.54
C ALA A 12 6.75 -7.83 5.40
N LYS A 13 7.67 -7.78 6.37
CA LYS A 13 7.92 -8.89 7.30
C LYS A 13 6.69 -9.21 8.16
N GLU A 14 6.00 -8.21 8.71
CA GLU A 14 4.75 -8.40 9.48
C GLU A 14 3.66 -9.10 8.63
N ARG A 15 3.62 -8.83 7.33
CA ARG A 15 2.66 -9.43 6.38
C ARG A 15 3.10 -10.81 5.87
N GLY A 16 4.21 -11.34 6.38
CA GLY A 16 4.73 -12.67 6.04
C GLY A 16 5.47 -12.72 4.70
N TYR A 17 6.01 -11.59 4.23
CA TYR A 17 6.94 -11.57 3.11
C TYR A 17 8.30 -12.15 3.54
N LEU A 18 8.84 -13.04 2.72
CA LEU A 18 10.21 -13.52 2.83
C LEU A 18 11.01 -12.91 1.69
N GLY A 19 12.12 -12.25 2.02
CA GLY A 19 13.03 -11.71 1.02
C GLY A 19 13.91 -12.78 0.40
N GLU A 20 14.57 -12.40 -0.71
CA GLU A 20 15.50 -13.26 -1.44
C GLU A 20 16.61 -13.83 -0.56
N GLU A 21 17.13 -13.04 0.40
CA GLU A 21 18.17 -13.50 1.31
C GLU A 21 17.68 -14.67 2.19
N GLN A 22 16.45 -14.59 2.71
CA GLN A 22 15.88 -15.66 3.53
C GLN A 22 15.59 -16.91 2.69
N LEU A 23 15.06 -16.73 1.47
CA LEU A 23 14.79 -17.84 0.55
C LEU A 23 16.08 -18.52 0.09
N ALA A 24 17.14 -17.74 -0.16
CA ALA A 24 18.46 -18.26 -0.50
C ALA A 24 19.03 -19.13 0.64
N ARG A 25 18.95 -18.67 1.89
CA ARG A 25 19.38 -19.46 3.06
C ARG A 25 18.59 -20.76 3.21
N ILE A 26 17.29 -20.76 2.92
CA ILE A 26 16.49 -21.99 2.91
C ILE A 26 16.99 -22.93 1.80
N GLY A 27 17.28 -22.40 0.61
CA GLY A 27 17.81 -23.18 -0.52
C GLY A 27 19.21 -23.74 -0.27
N GLU A 28 20.06 -23.03 0.46
CA GLU A 28 21.37 -23.53 0.91
C GLU A 28 21.26 -24.73 1.85
N ILE A 29 20.20 -24.78 2.67
CA ILE A 29 19.92 -25.89 3.59
C ILE A 29 19.25 -27.06 2.85
N ASN A 30 18.23 -26.75 2.05
CA ASN A 30 17.44 -27.73 1.32
C ASN A 30 16.73 -27.05 0.11
N PRO A 31 17.17 -27.33 -1.12
CA PRO A 31 16.55 -26.79 -2.34
C PRO A 31 15.07 -27.18 -2.51
N GLU A 32 14.71 -28.41 -2.15
CA GLU A 32 13.32 -28.89 -2.22
C GLU A 32 12.42 -28.15 -1.23
N LEU A 33 12.92 -27.88 -0.02
CA LEU A 33 12.21 -27.09 0.99
C LEU A 33 12.00 -25.64 0.53
N ARG A 34 13.01 -25.03 -0.12
CA ARG A 34 12.84 -23.70 -0.73
C ARG A 34 11.68 -23.71 -1.73
N ARG A 35 11.64 -24.70 -2.62
CA ARG A 35 10.58 -24.83 -3.63
C ARG A 35 9.20 -25.01 -2.99
N GLU A 36 9.08 -25.86 -1.96
CA GLU A 36 7.82 -26.04 -1.23
C GLU A 36 7.33 -24.74 -0.58
N VAL A 37 8.24 -23.96 0.02
CA VAL A 37 7.93 -22.66 0.62
C VAL A 37 7.48 -21.66 -0.46
N GLU A 38 8.18 -21.59 -1.58
CA GLU A 38 7.81 -20.72 -2.71
C GLU A 38 6.43 -21.08 -3.29
N GLU A 39 6.14 -22.38 -3.50
CA GLU A 39 4.84 -22.85 -3.96
C GLU A 39 3.71 -22.54 -2.96
N ALA A 40 3.95 -22.73 -1.66
CA ALA A 40 2.97 -22.39 -0.63
C ALA A 40 2.69 -20.89 -0.56
N LEU A 41 3.73 -20.04 -0.68
CA LEU A 41 3.59 -18.59 -0.73
C LEU A 41 2.83 -18.14 -1.98
N LEU A 42 3.11 -18.73 -3.15
CA LEU A 42 2.40 -18.45 -4.39
C LEU A 42 0.91 -18.79 -4.26
N ARG A 43 0.55 -19.99 -3.79
CA ARG A 43 -0.85 -20.38 -3.56
C ARG A 43 -1.55 -19.45 -2.57
N LYS A 44 -0.88 -19.07 -1.49
CA LYS A 44 -1.41 -18.10 -0.52
C LYS A 44 -1.68 -16.74 -1.19
N ASN A 45 -0.75 -16.27 -2.02
CA ASN A 45 -0.88 -15.02 -2.75
C ASN A 45 -1.98 -15.07 -3.81
N GLU A 46 -2.19 -16.19 -4.49
CA GLU A 46 -3.31 -16.39 -5.43
C GLU A 46 -4.65 -16.35 -4.69
N MET A 47 -4.76 -17.01 -3.53
CA MET A 47 -5.96 -16.98 -2.69
C MET A 47 -6.28 -15.56 -2.21
N ILE A 48 -5.28 -14.81 -1.75
CA ILE A 48 -5.43 -13.39 -1.36
C ILE A 48 -5.75 -12.53 -2.58
N GLY A 49 -5.08 -12.78 -3.71
CA GLY A 49 -5.28 -12.08 -4.98
C GLY A 49 -6.71 -12.22 -5.50
N SER A 50 -7.35 -13.36 -5.31
CA SER A 50 -8.77 -13.55 -5.62
C SER A 50 -9.70 -12.66 -4.76
N ALA A 51 -9.38 -12.49 -3.47
CA ALA A 51 -10.09 -11.57 -2.59
C ALA A 51 -9.85 -10.10 -2.99
N VAL A 52 -8.61 -9.74 -3.34
CA VAL A 52 -8.26 -8.41 -3.88
C VAL A 52 -9.01 -8.14 -5.18
N LEU A 53 -9.07 -9.10 -6.10
CA LEU A 53 -9.76 -8.98 -7.38
C LEU A 53 -11.28 -8.82 -7.16
N THR A 54 -11.83 -9.52 -6.18
CA THR A 54 -13.25 -9.39 -5.79
C THR A 54 -13.54 -8.00 -5.21
N LEU A 55 -12.68 -7.49 -4.33
CA LEU A 55 -12.78 -6.12 -3.80
C LEU A 55 -12.63 -5.07 -4.91
N ALA A 56 -11.66 -5.24 -5.81
CA ALA A 56 -11.45 -4.37 -6.96
C ALA A 56 -12.69 -4.36 -7.87
N ARG A 57 -13.28 -5.52 -8.17
CA ARG A 57 -14.55 -5.61 -8.93
C ARG A 57 -15.70 -4.90 -8.23
N ASN A 58 -15.77 -4.93 -6.90
CA ASN A 58 -16.77 -4.19 -6.14
C ASN A 58 -16.52 -2.67 -6.19
N LEU A 59 -15.26 -2.21 -6.24
CA LEU A 59 -14.91 -0.80 -6.48
C LEU A 59 -15.29 -0.31 -7.89
N TYR A 60 -15.21 -1.20 -8.91
CA TYR A 60 -15.62 -0.91 -10.28
C TYR A 60 -17.14 -0.72 -10.49
N THR A 61 -17.97 -0.91 -9.46
CA THR A 61 -19.43 -0.74 -9.58
C THR A 61 -19.86 0.73 -9.63
N SER A 62 -18.98 1.69 -9.31
CA SER A 62 -19.23 3.12 -9.54
C SER A 62 -17.93 3.92 -9.67
N ASN A 63 -17.62 4.42 -10.87
CA ASN A 63 -16.49 5.32 -11.12
C ASN A 63 -16.50 6.56 -10.21
N ALA A 64 -17.68 6.99 -9.76
CA ALA A 64 -17.81 8.11 -8.81
C ALA A 64 -17.26 7.73 -7.43
N ARG A 65 -17.47 6.49 -6.97
CA ARG A 65 -16.97 6.03 -5.67
C ARG A 65 -15.44 6.12 -5.61
N PHE A 66 -14.75 5.68 -6.66
CA PHE A 66 -13.29 5.79 -6.73
C PHE A 66 -12.78 7.22 -6.52
N VAL A 67 -13.42 8.21 -7.13
CA VAL A 67 -13.05 9.63 -6.96
C VAL A 67 -13.34 10.14 -5.55
N PHE A 68 -14.48 9.74 -4.95
CA PHE A 68 -14.82 10.11 -3.58
C PHE A 68 -13.84 9.52 -2.56
N GLU A 69 -13.42 8.26 -2.73
CA GLU A 69 -12.46 7.61 -1.84
C GLU A 69 -11.09 8.32 -1.91
N LEU A 70 -10.68 8.76 -3.10
CA LEU A 70 -9.45 9.55 -3.26
C LEU A 70 -9.54 10.93 -2.60
N LEU A 71 -10.70 11.59 -2.68
CA LEU A 71 -10.95 12.86 -1.99
C LEU A 71 -10.97 12.67 -0.47
N GLN A 72 -11.61 11.62 0.04
CA GLN A 72 -11.60 11.29 1.47
C GLN A 72 -10.18 11.06 1.98
N ASN A 73 -9.34 10.33 1.23
CA ASN A 73 -7.92 10.19 1.59
C ASN A 73 -7.20 11.54 1.69
N ALA A 74 -7.51 12.50 0.82
CA ALA A 74 -6.93 13.83 0.90
C ALA A 74 -7.53 14.67 2.05
N ASP A 75 -8.80 14.48 2.38
CA ASP A 75 -9.49 15.20 3.47
C ASP A 75 -9.03 14.71 4.86
N ASP A 76 -8.75 13.42 5.00
CA ASP A 76 -8.27 12.79 6.24
C ASP A 76 -6.80 13.13 6.57
N ASN A 77 -6.09 13.81 5.67
CA ASN A 77 -4.69 14.17 5.86
C ASN A 77 -4.50 15.32 6.88
N ASP A 78 -3.33 15.34 7.50
CA ASP A 78 -2.93 16.43 8.40
C ASP A 78 -2.25 17.56 7.62
N TYR A 79 -2.80 18.77 7.67
CA TYR A 79 -2.29 19.96 6.99
C TYR A 79 -1.69 21.01 7.95
N SER A 80 -1.44 20.64 9.20
CA SER A 80 -0.92 21.58 10.22
C SER A 80 0.37 22.29 9.82
N THR A 81 1.26 21.64 9.05
CA THR A 81 2.47 22.30 8.54
C THR A 81 2.13 23.39 7.53
N ALA A 82 1.26 23.12 6.56
CA ALA A 82 0.81 24.11 5.57
C ALA A 82 0.15 25.32 6.25
N VAL A 83 -0.76 25.05 7.19
CA VAL A 83 -1.45 26.10 7.97
C VAL A 83 -0.47 26.95 8.78
N SER A 84 0.52 26.32 9.44
CA SER A 84 1.55 27.05 10.21
C SER A 84 2.44 27.95 9.33
N GLN A 85 2.54 27.64 8.03
CA GLN A 85 3.27 28.42 7.05
C GLN A 85 2.38 29.48 6.35
N GLY A 86 1.13 29.63 6.79
CA GLY A 86 0.16 30.56 6.20
C GLY A 86 -0.34 30.13 4.82
N GLN A 87 -0.29 28.84 4.51
CA GLN A 87 -0.80 28.27 3.26
C GLN A 87 -2.16 27.60 3.49
N ASP A 88 -3.06 27.73 2.52
CA ASP A 88 -4.31 27.00 2.52
C ASP A 88 -4.07 25.52 2.13
N PRO A 89 -4.72 24.57 2.81
CA PRO A 89 -4.77 23.17 2.36
C PRO A 89 -5.32 23.07 0.94
N TYR A 90 -4.73 22.22 0.10
CA TYR A 90 -5.24 21.96 -1.24
C TYR A 90 -5.13 20.49 -1.63
N VAL A 91 -5.99 20.11 -2.56
CA VAL A 91 -5.88 18.88 -3.35
C VAL A 91 -6.06 19.21 -4.82
N SER A 92 -5.22 18.63 -5.68
CA SER A 92 -5.22 18.84 -7.13
C SER A 92 -5.27 17.50 -7.86
N PHE A 93 -6.15 17.40 -8.86
CA PHE A 93 -6.25 16.27 -9.77
C PHE A 93 -5.73 16.67 -11.15
N LYS A 94 -4.69 15.99 -11.62
CA LYS A 94 -4.14 16.12 -12.97
C LYS A 94 -4.45 14.85 -13.74
N VAL A 95 -5.35 14.95 -14.72
CA VAL A 95 -5.80 13.81 -15.53
C VAL A 95 -5.00 13.77 -16.83
N HIS A 96 -4.39 12.62 -17.09
CA HIS A 96 -3.66 12.30 -18.32
C HIS A 96 -4.36 11.13 -19.05
N PRO A 97 -4.04 10.88 -20.32
CA PRO A 97 -4.65 9.77 -21.06
C PRO A 97 -4.46 8.38 -20.43
N ASP A 98 -3.36 8.15 -19.70
CA ASP A 98 -2.96 6.86 -19.15
C ASP A 98 -2.88 6.82 -17.61
N LYS A 99 -3.04 7.96 -16.94
CA LYS A 99 -2.92 8.06 -15.48
C LYS A 99 -3.67 9.25 -14.90
N VAL A 100 -3.95 9.20 -13.61
CA VAL A 100 -4.38 10.34 -12.81
C VAL A 100 -3.32 10.60 -11.75
N THR A 101 -2.88 11.85 -11.63
CA THR A 101 -1.98 12.31 -10.57
C THR A 101 -2.77 13.13 -9.57
N ILE A 102 -2.61 12.81 -8.30
CA ILE A 102 -3.28 13.47 -7.18
C ILE A 102 -2.17 14.04 -6.30
N GLU A 103 -2.32 15.30 -5.93
CA GLU A 103 -1.31 16.06 -5.20
C GLU A 103 -2.01 16.90 -4.13
N CYS A 104 -1.49 16.87 -2.92
CA CYS A 104 -1.94 17.71 -1.81
C CYS A 104 -0.72 18.20 -1.01
N ASN A 105 -0.86 19.30 -0.28
CA ASN A 105 0.18 19.84 0.61
C ASN A 105 0.08 19.31 2.04
N GLU A 106 -0.23 18.02 2.18
CA GLU A 106 -0.28 17.35 3.48
C GLU A 106 1.09 17.31 4.18
N ASN A 107 1.06 17.00 5.47
CA ASN A 107 2.20 16.54 6.21
C ASN A 107 2.67 15.19 5.64
N SER A 108 3.99 14.95 5.60
CA SER A 108 4.51 13.67 5.12
C SER A 108 3.96 12.47 5.92
N PHE A 109 3.81 11.32 5.27
CA PHE A 109 3.26 10.12 5.88
C PHE A 109 3.92 9.72 7.21
N THR A 110 3.06 9.37 8.17
CA THR A 110 3.44 8.66 9.40
C THR A 110 3.57 7.16 9.15
N HIS A 111 4.08 6.43 10.15
CA HIS A 111 4.14 4.96 10.12
C HIS A 111 2.75 4.35 10.04
N GLU A 112 1.80 4.93 10.75
CA GLU A 112 0.40 4.53 10.79
C GLU A 112 -0.25 4.69 9.42
N ASN A 113 0.04 5.80 8.70
CA ASN A 113 -0.45 6.00 7.32
C ASN A 113 0.07 4.89 6.38
N LEU A 114 1.36 4.52 6.48
CA LEU A 114 1.92 3.43 5.67
C LEU A 114 1.28 2.07 5.97
N LYS A 115 1.01 1.77 7.25
CA LYS A 115 0.32 0.54 7.64
C LYS A 115 -1.13 0.49 7.13
N ALA A 116 -1.83 1.63 7.14
CA ALA A 116 -3.20 1.75 6.65
C ALA A 116 -3.29 1.50 5.13
N ILE A 117 -2.41 2.12 4.34
CA ILE A 117 -2.36 1.93 2.86
C ILE A 117 -2.11 0.46 2.50
N CYS A 118 -1.30 -0.26 3.28
CA CYS A 118 -1.03 -1.68 3.06
C CYS A 118 -2.14 -2.63 3.61
N ALA A 119 -3.22 -2.10 4.21
CA ALA A 119 -4.29 -2.90 4.82
C ALA A 119 -5.50 -3.07 3.88
N ILE A 120 -5.39 -4.04 2.97
CA ILE A 120 -6.49 -4.43 2.06
C ILE A 120 -7.75 -4.79 2.87
N GLY A 121 -8.88 -4.14 2.53
CA GLY A 121 -10.21 -4.47 3.07
C GLY A 121 -10.46 -4.04 4.52
N LYS A 122 -9.61 -3.18 5.10
CA LYS A 122 -9.77 -2.66 6.47
C LYS A 122 -10.01 -1.16 6.56
N SER A 123 -9.93 -0.44 5.44
CA SER A 123 -10.32 0.98 5.38
C SER A 123 -11.76 1.04 4.86
N SER A 124 -12.63 1.70 5.62
CA SER A 124 -14.06 1.90 5.33
C SER A 124 -14.35 3.34 4.96
#